data_AF-A0A2M8PLA7-F1
#
_entry.id   AF-A0A2M8PLA7-F1
#
_cell.length_a   1.000
_cell.length_b   1.000
_cell.length_c   1.000
_cell.angle_alpha   90.00
_cell.angle_beta   90.00
_cell.angle_gamma   90.00
#
_symmetry.space_group_name_H-M   'P 1'
#
loop_
_entity.id
_entity.type
_entity.pdbx_description
1 polymer ?
#
loop_
_entity_poly.entity_id
_entity_poly.type
_entity_poly.pdbx_seq_one_letter_code
_entity_poly.pdbx_strand_id
1 'polypeptide(L)' 'MRLEQSLELSLPHLSMGMTDDYPVAIEEGATLVRIGRAIFGPRT' A
#
# COMPACT_ATOMS: atom_id res chain seq x y z
N MET A 1 9.62 6.11 -10.02
CA MET A 1 10.67 6.74 -10.87
C MET A 1 12.09 6.22 -10.66
N ARG A 2 12.84 6.53 -9.57
CA ARG A 2 14.24 6.04 -9.45
C ARG A 2 14.35 4.52 -9.43
N LEU A 3 13.42 3.84 -8.74
CA LEU A 3 13.42 2.38 -8.62
C LEU A 3 13.12 1.68 -9.96
N GLU A 4 12.09 2.13 -10.68
CA GLU A 4 11.73 1.60 -12.00
C GLU A 4 12.87 1.71 -13.00
N GLN A 5 13.57 2.85 -13.01
CA GLN A 5 14.74 3.06 -13.85
C GLN A 5 15.91 2.15 -13.46
N SER A 6 16.16 1.97 -12.17
CA SER A 6 17.27 1.13 -11.69
C SER A 6 17.05 -0.37 -11.92
N LEU A 7 15.79 -0.80 -11.95
CA LEU A 7 15.42 -2.21 -12.09
C LEU A 7 15.03 -2.57 -13.52
N GLU A 8 14.87 -1.58 -14.41
CA GLU A 8 14.33 -1.76 -15.75
C GLU A 8 12.97 -2.48 -15.76
N LEU A 9 12.16 -2.21 -14.73
CA LEU A 9 10.84 -2.80 -14.51
C LEU A 9 9.79 -1.72 -14.41
N SER A 10 8.62 -1.98 -14.97
CA SER A 10 7.41 -1.20 -14.71
C SER A 10 6.88 -1.54 -13.32
N LEU A 11 6.70 -0.53 -12.46
CA LEU A 11 6.18 -0.71 -11.09
C LEU A 11 4.89 0.11 -10.93
N PRO A 12 3.78 -0.29 -11.57
CA PRO A 12 2.56 0.51 -11.65
C PRO A 12 1.81 0.65 -10.33
N HIS A 13 2.25 -0.05 -9.27
CA HIS A 13 1.57 -0.09 -8.00
C HIS A 13 2.45 0.35 -6.84
N LEU A 14 1.92 1.25 -6.00
CA LEU A 14 2.49 1.62 -4.72
C LEU A 14 1.69 0.92 -3.60
N SER A 15 2.23 -0.20 -3.10
CA SER A 15 1.63 -0.97 -2.01
C SER A 15 2.06 -0.45 -0.65
N MET A 16 1.23 0.37 -0.03
CA MET A 16 1.48 0.94 1.30
C MET A 16 0.17 1.23 2.04
N GLY A 17 0.24 1.40 3.36
CA GLY A 17 -0.94 1.51 4.22
C GLY A 17 -1.52 0.14 4.62
N MET A 18 -1.84 0.06 5.90
CA MET A 18 -2.48 -1.02 6.62
C MET A 18 -3.79 -0.51 7.24
N THR A 19 -4.42 -1.32 8.10
CA THR A 19 -5.71 -0.97 8.73
C THR A 19 -5.73 0.39 9.44
N ASP A 20 -4.63 0.82 10.04
CA ASP A 20 -4.60 2.01 10.91
C ASP A 20 -4.12 3.29 10.20
N ASP A 21 -3.51 3.16 9.01
CA ASP A 21 -2.83 4.25 8.31
C ASP A 21 -3.16 4.32 6.80
N TYR A 22 -4.11 3.51 6.32
CA TYR A 22 -4.52 3.56 4.90
C TYR A 22 -5.02 4.94 4.43
N PRO A 23 -5.67 5.82 5.23
CA PRO A 23 -6.08 7.14 4.76
C PRO A 23 -4.88 8.02 4.40
N VAL A 24 -3.87 8.09 5.28
CA VAL A 24 -2.62 8.81 5.02
C VAL A 24 -1.88 8.18 3.84
N ALA A 25 -1.88 6.85 3.73
CA ALA A 25 -1.28 6.18 2.59
C ALA A 25 -1.91 6.59 1.26
N ILE A 26 -3.23 6.77 1.21
CA ILE A 26 -3.93 7.26 0.01
C ILE A 26 -3.52 8.70 -0.30
N GLU A 27 -3.45 9.58 0.72
CA GLU A 27 -3.00 10.97 0.57
C GLU A 27 -1.57 11.07 0.00
N GLU A 28 -0.70 10.13 0.38
CA GLU A 28 0.69 10.01 -0.09
C GLU A 28 0.84 9.21 -1.40
N GLY A 29 -0.26 8.83 -2.06
CA GLY A 29 -0.26 8.25 -3.41
C GLY A 29 -0.26 6.73 -3.49
N ALA A 30 -0.66 6.01 -2.43
CA ALA A 30 -0.86 4.57 -2.49
C ALA A 30 -1.90 4.18 -3.55
N THR A 31 -1.59 3.15 -4.33
CA THR A 31 -2.53 2.56 -5.30
C THR A 31 -3.06 1.20 -4.84
N LEU A 32 -2.46 0.64 -3.78
CA LEU A 32 -2.87 -0.63 -3.17
C LEU A 32 -2.66 -0.54 -1.65
N VAL A 33 -3.74 -0.72 -0.88
CA VAL A 33 -3.73 -0.74 0.58
C VAL A 33 -4.02 -2.15 1.11
N ARG A 34 -3.59 -2.45 2.33
CA ARG A 34 -3.67 -3.81 2.90
C ARG A 34 -4.56 -3.81 4.15
N ILE A 35 -5.81 -4.23 4.02
CA ILE A 35 -6.77 -4.19 5.13
C ILE A 35 -7.03 -5.61 5.66
N GLY A 36 -6.83 -5.78 6.97
CA GLY A 36 -6.99 -7.06 7.66
C GLY A 36 -8.02 -6.96 8.79
N ARG A 37 -7.58 -6.46 9.95
CA ARG A 37 -8.42 -6.38 11.16
C ARG A 37 -9.73 -5.61 10.98
N ALA A 38 -9.74 -4.56 10.16
CA ALA A 38 -10.99 -3.81 9.90
C ALA A 38 -12.00 -4.60 9.05
N ILE A 39 -11.56 -5.63 8.31
CA ILE A 39 -12.45 -6.52 7.55
C ILE A 39 -12.79 -7.77 8.37
N PHE A 40 -11.79 -8.41 8.96
CA PHE A 40 -11.91 -9.74 9.56
C PHE A 40 -11.97 -9.75 11.10
N GLY A 41 -11.75 -8.61 11.75
CA GLY A 41 -11.66 -8.54 13.21
C GLY A 41 -10.30 -8.98 13.78
N PRO A 42 -10.16 -9.00 15.12
CA PRO A 42 -8.97 -9.52 15.80
C PRO A 42 -8.84 -11.03 15.63
N ARG A 43 -7.63 -11.56 15.81
CA ARG A 43 -7.41 -13.01 15.84
C ARG A 43 -7.92 -13.57 17.18
N THR A 44 -8.76 -14.59 17.11
CA THR A 44 -9.21 -15.41 18.26
C THR A 44 -8.34 -16.64 18.42
#